data_AF-A0A1V2NPL6-F1
#
_entry.id   AF-A0A1V2NPL6-F1
#
_cell.length_a   1.000
_cell.length_b   1.000
_cell.length_c   1.000
_cell.angle_alpha   90.00
_cell.angle_beta   90.00
_cell.angle_gamma   90.00
#
_symmetry.space_group_name_H-M   'P 1'
#
loop_
_entity.id
_entity.type
_entity.pdbx_description
1 polymer ?
#
loop_
_entity_poly.entity_id
_entity_poly.type
_entity_poly.pdbx_seq_one_letter_code
_entity_poly.pdbx_strand_id
1 'polypeptide(L)'
;MKALFDSIVRTLVPIIVGAVIGWAVTSGITLDDQFEVALTLVITAAFQGVYYVAVRLLELYVAPRFGWLLGIARQPAYAPDPSTVTRSEYQDAVDPHTARYRAPGAHNE
;
A
#
# COMPACT_ATOMS: atom_id res chain seq x y z
N MET A 1 -16.10 -3.18 -28.30
CA MET A 1 -15.91 -4.13 -27.18
C MET A 1 -16.32 -3.54 -25.83
N LYS A 2 -15.89 -2.31 -25.46
CA LYS A 2 -16.23 -1.69 -24.16
C LYS A 2 -17.74 -1.59 -23.86
N ALA A 3 -18.56 -1.22 -24.87
CA ALA A 3 -20.01 -1.12 -24.72
C ALA A 3 -20.71 -2.47 -24.45
N LEU A 4 -20.21 -3.56 -25.05
CA LEU A 4 -20.72 -4.91 -24.82
C LEU A 4 -20.38 -5.37 -23.39
N PHE A 5 -19.14 -5.14 -22.96
CA PHE A 5 -18.69 -5.47 -21.61
C PHE A 5 -19.52 -4.72 -20.54
N ASP A 6 -19.72 -3.42 -20.72
CA ASP A 6 -20.49 -2.58 -19.79
C ASP A 6 -21.95 -3.06 -19.68
N SER A 7 -22.55 -3.43 -20.82
CA SER A 7 -23.88 -4.02 -20.88
C SER A 7 -23.95 -5.37 -20.16
N ILE A 8 -22.95 -6.23 -20.29
CA ILE A 8 -22.94 -7.55 -19.66
C ILE A 8 -22.78 -7.42 -18.14
N VAL A 9 -21.88 -6.54 -17.69
CA VAL A 9 -21.65 -6.30 -16.25
C VAL A 9 -22.91 -5.76 -15.60
N ARG A 10 -23.59 -4.76 -16.21
CA ARG A 10 -24.81 -4.20 -15.63
C ARG A 10 -25.98 -5.18 -15.54
N THR A 11 -25.96 -6.28 -16.30
CA THR A 11 -27.02 -7.30 -16.27
C THR A 11 -26.66 -8.47 -15.38
N LEU A 12 -25.44 -9.02 -15.51
CA LEU A 12 -25.04 -10.21 -14.78
C LEU A 12 -24.78 -9.91 -13.31
N VAL A 13 -24.18 -8.75 -12.99
CA VAL A 13 -23.89 -8.40 -11.59
C VAL A 13 -25.16 -8.35 -10.75
N PRO A 14 -26.21 -7.58 -11.08
CA PRO A 14 -27.43 -7.57 -10.27
C PRO A 14 -28.14 -8.92 -10.24
N ILE A 15 -28.09 -9.73 -11.31
CA ILE A 15 -28.65 -11.10 -11.31
C ILE A 15 -27.92 -11.99 -10.29
N ILE A 16 -26.59 -12.02 -10.34
CA ILE A 16 -25.77 -12.85 -9.44
C ILE A 16 -25.95 -12.39 -7.99
N VAL A 17 -25.90 -11.07 -7.74
CA VAL A 17 -26.10 -10.51 -6.40
C VAL A 17 -27.48 -10.87 -5.86
N GLY A 18 -28.53 -10.72 -6.66
CA GLY A 18 -29.89 -11.11 -6.27
C GLY A 18 -30.01 -12.60 -5.99
N ALA A 19 -29.37 -13.46 -6.78
CA ALA A 19 -29.36 -14.91 -6.57
C ALA A 19 -28.64 -15.30 -5.26
N VAL A 20 -27.51 -14.65 -4.94
CA VAL A 20 -26.76 -14.90 -3.70
C VAL A 20 -27.55 -14.46 -2.48
N ILE A 21 -28.16 -13.27 -2.53
CA ILE A 21 -29.02 -12.77 -1.44
C ILE A 21 -30.23 -13.69 -1.27
N GLY A 22 -30.89 -14.06 -2.36
CA GLY A 22 -32.01 -15.00 -2.33
C GLY A 22 -31.64 -16.34 -1.72
N TRP A 23 -30.48 -16.89 -2.10
CA TRP A 23 -29.96 -18.14 -1.52
C TRP A 23 -29.69 -17.99 -0.01
N ALA A 24 -29.07 -16.89 0.42
CA ALA A 24 -28.80 -16.64 1.84
C ALA A 24 -30.10 -16.61 2.65
N VAL A 25 -31.12 -15.89 2.15
CA VAL A 25 -32.45 -15.83 2.79
C VAL A 25 -33.10 -17.21 2.84
N THR A 26 -33.06 -17.99 1.76
CA THR A 26 -33.61 -19.37 1.75
C THR A 26 -32.85 -20.32 2.68
N SER A 27 -31.60 -20.01 3.02
CA SER A 27 -30.78 -20.78 3.96
C SER A 27 -31.04 -20.40 5.42
N GLY A 28 -32.02 -19.52 5.69
CA GLY A 28 -32.36 -19.04 7.03
C GLY A 28 -31.42 -17.94 7.54
N ILE A 29 -30.56 -17.39 6.68
CA ILE A 29 -29.75 -16.22 7.02
C ILE A 29 -30.64 -14.99 6.87
N THR A 30 -31.16 -14.48 7.99
CA THR A 30 -31.88 -13.22 8.01
C THR A 30 -30.89 -12.07 7.91
N LEU A 31 -30.94 -11.30 6.82
CA LEU A 31 -30.25 -10.02 6.74
C LEU A 31 -31.05 -9.01 7.56
N ASP A 32 -30.73 -8.90 8.85
CA ASP A 32 -31.13 -7.72 9.62
C ASP A 32 -30.27 -6.51 9.21
N ASP A 33 -30.71 -5.30 9.56
CA ASP A 33 -30.04 -4.05 9.19
C ASP A 33 -28.57 -4.03 9.62
N GLN A 34 -28.25 -4.67 10.75
CA GLN A 34 -26.90 -4.70 11.31
C GLN A 34 -26.00 -5.67 10.55
N PHE A 35 -26.53 -6.82 10.14
CA PHE A 35 -25.88 -7.80 9.30
C PHE A 35 -25.67 -7.28 7.88
N GLU A 36 -26.62 -6.54 7.31
CA GLU A 36 -26.47 -5.89 6.00
C GLU A 36 -25.29 -4.91 6.00
N VAL A 37 -25.20 -4.06 7.01
CA VAL A 37 -24.09 -3.11 7.18
C VAL A 37 -22.76 -3.86 7.31
N ALA A 38 -22.71 -4.89 8.16
CA ALA A 38 -21.50 -5.68 8.37
C ALA A 38 -21.07 -6.41 7.08
N LEU A 39 -22.01 -7.03 6.37
CA LEU A 39 -21.77 -7.72 5.11
C LEU A 39 -21.25 -6.75 4.04
N THR A 40 -21.86 -5.57 3.93
CA THR A 40 -21.42 -4.53 3.02
C THR A 40 -20.00 -4.08 3.31
N LEU A 41 -19.64 -3.87 4.59
CA LEU A 41 -18.28 -3.51 4.99
C LEU A 41 -17.27 -4.61 4.65
N VAL A 42 -17.58 -5.88 4.96
CA VAL A 42 -16.70 -7.02 4.68
C VAL A 42 -16.49 -7.19 3.19
N ILE A 43 -17.56 -7.15 2.40
CA ILE A 43 -17.49 -7.26 0.94
C ILE A 43 -16.67 -6.10 0.36
N THR A 44 -16.95 -4.87 0.80
CA THR A 44 -16.22 -3.67 0.33
C THR A 44 -14.73 -3.79 0.65
N ALA A 45 -14.38 -4.14 1.89
CA ALA A 45 -12.99 -4.33 2.31
C ALA A 45 -12.30 -5.46 1.51
N ALA A 46 -13.01 -6.56 1.23
CA ALA A 46 -12.47 -7.66 0.43
C ALA A 46 -12.19 -7.22 -1.01
N PHE A 47 -13.15 -6.57 -1.68
CA PHE A 47 -12.95 -6.05 -3.04
C PHE A 47 -11.84 -5.01 -3.10
N GLN A 48 -11.78 -4.12 -2.12
CA GLN A 48 -10.74 -3.10 -2.04
C GLN A 48 -9.36 -3.72 -1.79
N GLY A 49 -9.26 -4.74 -0.93
CA GLY A 49 -8.05 -5.51 -0.70
C GLY A 49 -7.59 -6.24 -1.96
N VAL A 50 -8.49 -6.93 -2.66
CA VAL A 50 -8.19 -7.60 -3.93
C VAL A 50 -7.73 -6.60 -4.98
N TYR A 51 -8.41 -5.45 -5.11
CA TYR A 51 -8.01 -4.37 -6.00
C TYR A 51 -6.59 -3.90 -5.69
N TYR A 52 -6.31 -3.60 -4.41
CA TYR A 52 -4.99 -3.10 -4.00
C TYR A 52 -3.89 -4.12 -4.28
N VAL A 53 -4.11 -5.38 -3.91
CA VAL A 53 -3.14 -6.46 -4.14
C VAL A 53 -2.92 -6.67 -5.63
N ALA A 54 -3.98 -6.74 -6.44
CA ALA A 54 -3.86 -6.92 -7.89
C ALA A 54 -3.08 -5.78 -8.55
N VAL A 55 -3.41 -4.52 -8.23
CA VAL A 55 -2.70 -3.37 -8.79
C VAL A 55 -1.25 -3.34 -8.31
N ARG A 56 -0.99 -3.68 -7.04
CA ARG A 56 0.38 -3.74 -6.50
C ARG A 56 1.22 -4.82 -7.18
N LEU A 57 0.63 -5.99 -7.44
CA LEU A 57 1.28 -7.05 -8.21
C LEU A 57 1.58 -6.60 -9.65
N LEU A 58 0.65 -5.89 -10.30
CA LEU A 58 0.88 -5.31 -11.63
C LEU A 58 2.00 -4.26 -11.62
N GLU A 59 2.08 -3.43 -10.58
CA GLU A 59 3.17 -2.47 -10.39
C GLU A 59 4.52 -3.16 -10.25
N LEU A 60 4.59 -4.23 -9.43
CA LEU A 60 5.81 -5.00 -9.14
C LEU A 60 6.30 -5.81 -10.34
N TYR A 61 5.40 -6.50 -11.04
CA TYR A 61 5.76 -7.54 -12.01
C TYR A 61 5.57 -7.14 -13.47
N VAL A 62 4.74 -6.13 -13.78
CA VAL A 62 4.47 -5.74 -15.17
C VAL A 62 5.14 -4.41 -15.49
N ALA A 63 4.81 -3.34 -14.76
CA ALA A 63 5.47 -2.05 -14.93
C ALA A 63 5.16 -1.07 -13.78
N PRO A 64 6.13 -0.22 -13.37
CA PRO A 64 5.93 0.79 -12.31
C PRO A 64 4.81 1.81 -12.60
N ARG A 65 4.43 1.97 -13.88
CA ARG A 65 3.34 2.87 -14.31
C ARG A 65 1.96 2.45 -13.79
N PHE A 66 1.77 1.18 -13.44
CA PHE A 66 0.52 0.71 -12.83
C PHE A 66 0.35 1.24 -11.39
N GLY A 67 1.43 1.73 -10.76
CA GLY A 67 1.36 2.41 -9.45
C GLY A 67 0.46 3.65 -9.44
N TRP A 68 0.16 4.25 -10.59
CA TRP A 68 -0.78 5.38 -10.68
C TRP A 68 -2.23 5.01 -10.31
N LEU A 69 -2.63 3.75 -10.50
CA LEU A 69 -3.94 3.25 -10.05
C LEU A 69 -4.08 3.19 -8.52
N LEU A 70 -2.96 3.29 -7.79
CA LEU A 70 -2.91 3.42 -6.33
C LEU A 70 -2.82 4.90 -5.88
N GLY A 71 -2.84 5.86 -6.81
CA GLY A 71 -2.66 7.29 -6.53
C GLY A 71 -1.21 7.74 -6.73
N ILE A 72 -0.52 8.09 -5.64
CA ILE A 72 0.87 8.57 -5.69
C ILE A 72 1.80 7.36 -5.80
N ALA A 73 2.28 7.09 -7.02
CA ALA A 73 3.18 5.98 -7.33
C ALA A 73 4.61 6.13 -6.76
N ARG A 74 4.93 7.26 -6.11
CA ARG A 74 6.30 7.56 -5.64
C ARG A 74 6.45 7.11 -4.19
N GLN A 75 7.38 6.17 -3.95
CA GLN A 75 7.81 5.83 -2.60
C GLN A 75 8.34 7.08 -1.88
N PRO A 76 7.97 7.32 -0.62
CA PRO A 76 8.53 8.42 0.15
C PRO A 76 10.03 8.20 0.31
N ALA A 77 10.81 9.14 -0.24
CA ALA A 77 12.25 9.20 0.02
C ALA A 77 12.44 9.85 1.39
N TYR A 78 12.65 9.02 2.41
CA TYR A 78 13.08 9.51 3.71
C TYR A 78 14.53 9.97 3.59
N ALA A 79 14.80 11.21 3.99
CA ALA A 79 16.17 11.69 4.10
C ALA A 79 16.95 10.77 5.07
N PRO A 80 18.26 10.56 4.85
CA PRO A 80 19.09 9.85 5.81
C PRO A 80 18.92 10.48 7.18
N ASP A 81 18.73 9.65 8.21
CA ASP A 81 18.61 10.13 9.59
C ASP A 81 19.89 10.89 9.97
N PRO A 82 19.82 12.17 10.39
CA PRO A 82 21.01 12.94 10.76
C PRO A 82 21.78 12.32 11.94
N SER A 83 21.18 11.39 12.69
CA SER A 83 21.87 10.60 13.73
C SER A 83 22.78 9.50 13.18
N THR A 84 22.68 9.18 11.88
CA THR A 84 23.60 8.25 11.18
C THR A 84 24.85 8.94 10.62
N VAL A 85 24.92 10.27 10.70
CA VAL A 85 26.19 10.99 10.49
C VAL A 85 27.14 10.53 11.58
N THR A 86 28.25 9.92 11.18
CA THR A 86 29.24 9.36 12.11
C THR A 86 29.63 10.47 13.09
N ARG A 87 29.63 10.19 14.40
CA ARG A 87 29.95 11.20 15.44
C ARG A 87 31.23 11.99 15.12
N SER A 88 32.19 11.37 14.43
CA SER A 88 33.41 12.02 13.93
C SER A 88 33.14 13.12 12.91
N GLU A 89 32.26 12.91 11.93
CA GLU A 89 31.95 13.90 10.89
C GLU A 89 31.20 15.12 11.45
N TYR A 90 30.29 14.90 12.43
CA TYR A 90 29.63 16.01 13.13
C TYR A 90 30.62 16.78 14.02
N GLN A 91 31.51 16.08 14.72
CA GLN A 91 32.52 16.70 15.58
C GLN A 91 33.50 17.56 14.76
N ASP A 92 33.92 17.07 13.59
CA ASP A 92 34.82 17.80 12.67
C ASP A 92 34.14 19.01 12.02
N ALA A 93 32.82 18.95 11.77
CA ALA A 93 32.04 20.07 11.23
C ALA A 93 31.75 21.17 12.27
N VAL A 94 31.63 20.81 13.55
CA VAL A 94 31.34 21.75 14.65
C VAL A 94 32.62 22.38 15.21
N ASP A 95 33.75 21.67 15.18
CA ASP A 95 35.03 22.19 15.67
C ASP A 95 36.16 22.04 14.62
N PRO A 96 36.26 22.99 13.65
CA PRO A 96 37.29 22.96 12.63
C PRO A 96 38.73 23.16 13.17
N HIS A 97 38.89 23.47 14.46
CA HIS A 97 40.19 23.68 15.09
C HIS A 97 40.83 22.39 15.61
N THR A 98 40.05 21.33 15.85
CA THR A 98 40.57 20.02 16.32
C THR A 98 41.20 19.17 15.21
N ALA A 99 40.82 19.38 13.95
CA ALA A 99 41.39 18.68 12.79
C ALA A 99 42.91 18.89 12.63
N ARG A 100 43.47 19.98 13.19
CA ARG A 100 44.91 20.29 13.14
C ARG A 100 45.74 19.65 14.25
N TYR A 101 45.12 19.02 15.25
CA TYR A 101 45.82 18.44 16.41
C TYR A 101 45.91 16.91 16.42
N ARG A 102 45.43 16.21 15.38
CA ARG A 102 45.66 14.76 15.25
C ARG A 102 47.09 14.51 14.76
N ALA A 103 48.03 14.46 15.69
CA ALA A 103 49.39 14.03 15.43
C ALA A 103 49.40 12.57 14.91
N PRO A 104 50.08 12.27 13.80
CA PRO A 104 50.29 10.89 13.36
C PRO A 104 51.41 10.27 14.20
N GLY A 105 51.06 9.59 15.29
CA GLY A 105 52.09 9.03 16.18
C GLY A 105 51.56 8.39 17.43
N ALA A 106 50.74 7.34 17.29
CA ALA A 106 50.59 6.34 18.33
C ALA A 106 50.63 4.98 17.65
N HIS A 107 51.83 4.61 17.21
CA HIS A 107 52.15 3.21 16.95
C HIS A 107 52.11 2.47 18.29
N ASN A 108 51.23 1.47 18.29
CA ASN A 108 51.20 0.29 19.12
C ASN A 108 52.58 -0.34 19.31
N GLU A 109 53.06 -0.33 20.55
CA GLU A 109 53.94 -1.35 21.13
C GLU A 109 53.30 -1.86 22.42
#